data_AF-A0A955DEY6-F1
#
_entry.id   AF-A0A955DEY6-F1
#
_cell.length_a   1.000
_cell.length_b   1.000
_cell.length_c   1.000
_cell.angle_alpha   90.00
_cell.angle_beta   90.00
_cell.angle_gamma   90.00
#
_symmetry.space_group_name_H-M   'P 1'
#
loop_
_entity.id
_entity.type
_entity.pdbx_description
1 polymer ?
#
loop_
_entity_poly.entity_id
_entity_poly.type
_entity_poly.pdbx_seq_one_letter_code
_entity_poly.pdbx_strand_id
1 'polypeptide(L)'
;MFGFRTHGAWAAALVGLTASILVAGPVVIDSDTAVGPDDRTFDGLDIVVRGATLTIDGTHAFASLTLERNGSNQPGILRHTAAFSARGVNGTVLDVSGDVLVQGADRALVGSRIDLDGRGYPGTMGPGAGGNSSNGSWGSGGGGHGGAGGNGAGGFATPGGGTYGSVTMPDEFGSGAGSYLGNASAAGGGAIRLIVGGTLTVDGTITAGGAALSSTAGAGGSIWIDAATVAGTGIMRANGANGQNGSWGGGGGGRIAVIANTLTFDGDLTACGGSGARGGAGTIYRNIGGVRTVIVDNCGNVGENTEF
;
A
#
# COMPACT_ATOMS: atom_id res chain seq x y z
N MET A 1 36.33 80.50 34.86
CA MET A 1 35.07 79.77 34.57
C MET A 1 34.99 79.59 33.07
N PHE A 2 35.41 78.44 32.53
CA PHE A 2 35.00 77.89 31.22
C PHE A 2 35.65 76.50 31.11
N GLY A 3 34.84 75.46 31.32
CA GLY A 3 35.25 74.06 31.17
C GLY A 3 34.87 73.54 29.80
N PHE A 4 35.81 72.91 29.10
CA PHE A 4 35.56 72.20 27.84
C PHE A 4 34.96 70.81 28.13
N ARG A 5 33.78 70.54 27.56
CA ARG A 5 33.18 69.20 27.49
C ARG A 5 33.63 68.52 26.19
N THR A 6 34.20 67.33 26.28
CA THR A 6 34.42 66.44 25.14
C THR A 6 33.19 65.54 24.96
N HIS A 7 32.65 65.49 23.74
CA HIS A 7 31.59 64.56 23.35
C HIS A 7 32.22 63.29 22.78
N GLY A 8 32.00 62.16 23.45
CA GLY A 8 32.35 60.83 22.93
C GLY A 8 31.34 60.38 21.88
N ALA A 9 31.81 60.12 20.66
CA ALA A 9 31.04 59.50 19.59
C ALA A 9 31.02 57.98 19.81
N TRP A 10 29.82 57.41 19.97
CA TRP A 10 29.61 55.96 20.00
C TRP A 10 29.46 55.46 18.55
N ALA A 11 30.44 54.69 18.07
CA ALA A 11 30.33 53.95 16.82
C ALA A 11 29.54 52.66 17.09
N ALA A 12 28.32 52.57 16.56
CA ALA A 12 27.56 51.33 16.54
C ALA A 12 28.08 50.44 15.41
N ALA A 13 28.78 49.36 15.75
CA ALA A 13 29.15 48.32 14.80
C ALA A 13 27.90 47.50 14.46
N LEU A 14 27.40 47.63 13.23
CA LEU A 14 26.34 46.79 12.70
C LEU A 14 26.94 45.42 12.35
N VAL A 15 26.78 44.44 13.23
CA VAL A 15 27.12 43.04 12.95
C VAL A 15 26.03 42.48 12.05
N GLY A 16 26.30 42.37 10.75
CA GLY A 16 25.43 41.68 9.81
C GLY A 16 25.43 40.18 10.12
N LEU A 17 24.36 39.70 10.74
CA LEU A 17 24.08 38.27 10.82
C LEU A 17 23.63 37.81 9.42
N THR A 18 24.53 37.21 8.65
CA THR A 18 24.12 36.37 7.53
C THR A 18 23.51 35.10 8.14
N ALA A 19 22.18 35.01 8.14
CA ALA A 19 21.50 33.76 8.42
C ALA A 19 21.80 32.81 7.26
N SER A 20 22.79 31.94 7.44
CA SER A 20 22.95 30.76 6.59
C SER A 20 21.70 29.91 6.79
N ILE A 21 20.82 29.87 5.79
CA ILE A 21 19.74 28.88 5.77
C ILE A 21 20.44 27.51 5.75
N LEU A 22 20.42 26.82 6.88
CA LEU A 22 20.76 25.42 6.93
C LEU A 22 19.61 24.70 6.22
N VAL A 23 19.80 24.31 4.97
CA VAL A 23 18.89 23.35 4.34
C VAL A 23 19.13 22.04 5.08
N ALA A 24 18.23 21.69 6.00
CA ALA A 24 18.29 20.41 6.67
C ALA A 24 18.23 19.33 5.59
N GLY A 25 19.24 18.47 5.55
CA GLY A 25 19.23 17.32 4.65
C GLY A 25 18.08 16.36 4.99
N PRO A 26 17.81 15.37 4.13
CA PRO A 26 16.74 14.42 4.38
C PRO A 26 16.97 13.65 5.68
N VAL A 27 15.88 13.34 6.39
CA VAL A 27 15.90 12.43 7.54
C VAL A 27 16.04 11.01 7.00
N VAL A 28 17.14 10.35 7.38
CA VAL A 28 17.42 8.97 7.00
C VAL A 28 16.95 8.04 8.10
N ILE A 29 16.02 7.14 7.76
CA ILE A 29 15.55 6.03 8.59
C ILE A 29 16.30 4.77 8.13
N ASP A 30 17.30 4.37 8.91
CA ASP A 30 18.17 3.21 8.66
C ASP A 30 17.99 2.07 9.68
N SER A 31 16.99 2.20 10.56
CA SER A 31 16.52 1.16 11.47
C SER A 31 14.99 1.12 11.49
N ASP A 32 14.43 -0.05 11.80
CA ASP A 32 12.98 -0.25 11.81
C ASP A 32 12.30 0.75 12.73
N THR A 33 11.37 1.53 12.17
CA THR A 33 10.70 2.65 12.83
C THR A 33 9.20 2.53 12.65
N ALA A 34 8.44 2.77 13.72
CA ALA A 34 6.99 2.80 13.70
C ALA A 34 6.49 4.21 14.03
N VAL A 35 5.57 4.72 13.23
CA VAL A 35 4.95 6.03 13.36
C VAL A 35 3.45 5.80 13.51
N GLY A 36 2.93 6.09 14.70
CA GLY A 36 1.51 5.94 14.99
C GLY A 36 0.68 7.11 14.44
N PRO A 37 -0.65 7.00 14.44
CA PRO A 37 -1.55 7.97 13.79
C PRO A 37 -1.55 9.38 14.40
N ASP A 38 -1.01 9.54 15.60
CA ASP A 38 -0.91 10.82 16.30
C ASP A 38 0.55 11.32 16.37
N ASP A 39 1.52 10.55 15.86
CA ASP A 39 2.93 10.92 15.84
C ASP A 39 3.25 11.79 14.61
N ARG A 40 3.64 13.04 14.84
CA ARG A 40 3.93 14.02 13.79
C ARG A 40 5.43 14.29 13.62
N THR A 41 6.28 13.44 14.18
CA THR A 41 7.75 13.64 14.22
C THR A 41 8.37 13.84 12.84
N PHE A 42 7.83 13.17 11.82
CA PHE A 42 8.35 13.20 10.46
C PHE A 42 7.53 14.07 9.50
N ASP A 43 6.47 14.72 9.99
CA ASP A 43 5.56 15.45 9.14
C ASP A 43 6.23 16.68 8.51
N GLY A 44 6.06 16.86 7.19
CA GLY A 44 6.63 17.95 6.40
C GLY A 44 8.11 17.82 6.07
N LEU A 45 8.75 16.68 6.39
CA LEU A 45 10.18 16.47 6.16
C LEU A 45 10.45 15.62 4.92
N ASP A 46 11.67 15.72 4.38
CA ASP A 46 12.19 14.82 3.36
C ASP A 46 12.64 13.51 4.01
N ILE A 47 12.03 12.38 3.65
CA ILE A 47 12.25 11.09 4.28
C ILE A 47 12.97 10.13 3.34
N VAL A 48 14.05 9.51 3.82
CA VAL A 48 14.73 8.41 3.14
C VAL A 48 14.70 7.17 4.03
N VAL A 49 13.99 6.12 3.60
CA VAL A 49 14.00 4.81 4.25
C VAL A 49 15.06 3.95 3.57
N ARG A 50 16.18 3.73 4.24
CA ARG A 50 17.38 3.08 3.66
C ARG A 50 17.65 1.73 4.32
N GLY A 51 17.27 0.65 3.63
CA GLY A 51 17.52 -0.72 4.11
C GLY A 51 16.84 -1.07 5.44
N ALA A 52 15.74 -0.40 5.74
CA ALA A 52 14.96 -0.55 6.96
C ALA A 52 13.47 -0.54 6.66
N THR A 53 12.65 -0.85 7.67
CA THR A 53 11.19 -0.82 7.57
C THR A 53 10.60 0.38 8.30
N LEU A 54 9.91 1.24 7.56
CA LEU A 54 9.02 2.25 8.11
C LEU A 54 7.60 1.68 8.19
N THR A 55 7.05 1.57 9.40
CA THR A 55 5.63 1.23 9.63
C THR A 55 4.87 2.50 9.97
N ILE A 56 3.84 2.85 9.19
CA ILE A 56 3.09 4.09 9.34
C ILE A 56 1.59 3.84 9.36
N ASP A 57 0.92 4.36 10.38
CA ASP A 57 -0.51 4.12 10.62
C ASP A 57 -1.28 5.43 10.57
N GLY A 58 -2.39 5.48 9.83
CA GLY A 58 -3.22 6.67 9.75
C GLY A 58 -2.74 7.69 8.71
N THR A 59 -2.98 8.98 8.99
CA THR A 59 -2.69 10.08 8.05
C THR A 59 -1.41 10.81 8.41
N HIS A 60 -0.49 10.90 7.46
CA HIS A 60 0.78 11.63 7.60
C HIS A 60 1.07 12.44 6.35
N ALA A 61 1.93 13.43 6.50
CA ALA A 61 2.35 14.30 5.39
C ALA A 61 3.88 14.40 5.31
N PHE A 62 4.51 14.14 4.16
CA PHE A 62 5.96 14.31 3.94
C PHE A 62 6.25 15.37 2.88
N ALA A 63 7.47 15.91 2.88
CA ALA A 63 7.97 16.72 1.77
C ALA A 63 8.34 15.84 0.58
N SER A 64 9.11 14.78 0.81
CA SER A 64 9.43 13.74 -0.16
C SER A 64 9.61 12.38 0.52
N LEU A 65 9.51 11.30 -0.25
CA LEU A 65 9.77 9.94 0.24
C LEU A 65 10.66 9.16 -0.74
N THR A 66 11.79 8.67 -0.26
CA THR A 66 12.62 7.70 -0.99
C THR A 66 12.70 6.40 -0.21
N LEU A 67 12.29 5.29 -0.83
CA LEU A 67 12.54 3.94 -0.34
C LEU A 67 13.72 3.36 -1.12
N GLU A 68 14.86 3.16 -0.47
CA GLU A 68 16.07 2.71 -1.14
C GLU A 68 16.80 1.61 -0.35
N ARG A 69 17.60 0.85 -1.08
CA ARG A 69 18.43 -0.20 -0.50
C ARG A 69 19.64 0.39 0.22
N ASN A 70 20.12 -0.27 1.27
CA ASN A 70 21.38 0.11 1.95
C ASN A 70 22.61 -0.55 1.30
N GLY A 71 23.79 -0.24 1.83
CA GLY A 71 25.07 -0.82 1.39
C GLY A 71 25.19 -2.33 1.60
N SER A 72 24.35 -2.92 2.44
CA SER A 72 24.26 -4.36 2.70
C SER A 72 23.21 -5.06 1.82
N ASN A 73 22.71 -4.39 0.79
CA ASN A 73 21.68 -4.89 -0.12
C ASN A 73 20.38 -5.28 0.59
N GLN A 74 20.01 -4.57 1.67
CA GLN A 74 18.69 -4.68 2.29
C GLN A 74 17.78 -3.58 1.71
N PRO A 75 16.50 -3.87 1.42
CA PRO A 75 15.59 -2.91 0.81
C PRO A 75 15.01 -1.92 1.82
N GLY A 76 14.64 -0.72 1.36
CA GLY A 76 13.74 0.17 2.10
C GLY A 76 12.30 -0.33 1.96
N ILE A 77 11.58 -0.42 3.08
CA ILE A 77 10.21 -0.95 3.11
C ILE A 77 9.28 0.05 3.80
N LEU A 78 8.14 0.37 3.17
CA LEU A 78 7.01 1.04 3.82
C LEU A 78 5.87 0.05 4.04
N ARG A 79 5.20 0.10 5.19
CA ARG A 79 3.99 -0.68 5.48
C ARG A 79 3.12 0.00 6.53
N HIS A 80 1.93 -0.51 6.80
CA HIS A 80 1.13 -0.16 7.99
C HIS A 80 1.02 -1.35 8.95
N THR A 81 0.54 -1.15 10.16
CA THR A 81 0.22 -2.24 11.11
C THR A 81 -0.94 -3.07 10.56
N ALA A 82 -0.87 -4.39 10.69
CA ALA A 82 -1.93 -5.27 10.18
C ALA A 82 -3.30 -4.94 10.81
N ALA A 83 -4.34 -4.88 9.98
CA ALA A 83 -5.71 -4.53 10.35
C ALA A 83 -5.86 -3.16 11.05
N PHE A 84 -4.90 -2.23 10.90
CA PHE A 84 -5.01 -0.91 11.50
C PHE A 84 -6.20 -0.12 10.92
N SER A 85 -7.18 0.22 11.75
CA SER A 85 -8.28 1.09 11.37
C SER A 85 -8.61 2.03 12.52
N ALA A 86 -8.40 3.33 12.30
CA ALA A 86 -8.72 4.36 13.27
C ALA A 86 -8.96 5.70 12.56
N ARG A 87 -9.77 6.58 13.18
CA ARG A 87 -10.04 7.94 12.69
C ARG A 87 -10.57 7.98 11.23
N GLY A 88 -11.25 6.93 10.78
CA GLY A 88 -11.78 6.82 9.41
C GLY A 88 -10.74 6.46 8.35
N VAL A 89 -9.56 6.00 8.75
CA VAL A 89 -8.50 5.53 7.84
C VAL A 89 -8.23 4.05 8.08
N ASN A 90 -8.25 3.27 7.01
CA ASN A 90 -7.73 1.91 6.99
C ASN A 90 -6.29 1.94 6.46
N GLY A 91 -5.33 1.49 7.26
CA GLY A 91 -3.91 1.46 6.89
C GLY A 91 -3.31 2.87 6.88
N THR A 92 -2.86 3.34 5.71
CA THR A 92 -2.13 4.60 5.57
C THR A 92 -2.77 5.53 4.54
N VAL A 93 -2.90 6.81 4.89
CA VAL A 93 -3.03 7.92 3.93
C VAL A 93 -1.75 8.74 4.02
N LEU A 94 -0.99 8.82 2.93
CA LEU A 94 0.26 9.56 2.88
C LEU A 94 0.16 10.69 1.86
N ASP A 95 0.24 11.93 2.35
CA ASP A 95 0.30 13.14 1.54
C ASP A 95 1.76 13.57 1.36
N VAL A 96 2.29 13.52 0.15
CA VAL A 96 3.67 13.87 -0.17
C VAL A 96 3.64 15.07 -1.10
N SER A 97 4.14 16.22 -0.63
CA SER A 97 4.09 17.46 -1.43
C SER A 97 4.99 17.45 -2.66
N GLY A 98 6.12 16.73 -2.60
CA GLY A 98 7.08 16.53 -3.69
C GLY A 98 7.01 15.13 -4.28
N ASP A 99 8.18 14.52 -4.46
CA ASP A 99 8.34 13.25 -5.18
C ASP A 99 8.34 12.03 -4.24
N VAL A 100 7.92 10.89 -4.79
CA VAL A 100 8.05 9.57 -4.16
C VAL A 100 8.84 8.65 -5.08
N LEU A 101 9.89 8.03 -4.55
CA LEU A 101 10.67 7.00 -5.24
C LEU A 101 10.58 5.66 -4.51
N VAL A 102 10.11 4.63 -5.20
CA VAL A 102 10.26 3.24 -4.79
C VAL A 102 11.35 2.60 -5.66
N GLN A 103 12.57 2.48 -5.13
CA GLN A 103 13.73 2.04 -5.90
C GLN A 103 13.58 0.61 -6.44
N GLY A 104 13.88 0.40 -7.73
CA GLY A 104 13.83 -0.90 -8.38
C GLY A 104 15.01 -1.82 -8.10
N ALA A 105 14.89 -3.10 -8.45
CA ALA A 105 16.01 -4.02 -8.46
C ALA A 105 17.01 -3.66 -9.57
N ASP A 106 18.30 -3.97 -9.38
CA ASP A 106 19.33 -3.87 -10.44
C ASP A 106 20.22 -5.11 -10.38
N ARG A 107 20.05 -6.02 -11.34
CA ARG A 107 20.73 -7.32 -11.40
C ARG A 107 20.57 -8.10 -10.08
N ALA A 108 21.63 -8.22 -9.30
CA ALA A 108 21.65 -8.92 -8.01
C ALA A 108 21.20 -8.03 -6.83
N LEU A 109 20.98 -6.73 -7.07
CA LEU A 109 20.55 -5.78 -6.05
C LEU A 109 19.03 -5.82 -5.87
N VAL A 110 18.57 -5.86 -4.62
CA VAL A 110 17.14 -5.96 -4.27
C VAL A 110 16.42 -4.64 -4.49
N GLY A 111 15.16 -4.70 -4.95
CA GLY A 111 14.29 -3.53 -5.01
C GLY A 111 13.63 -3.22 -3.66
N SER A 112 13.35 -1.94 -3.43
CA SER A 112 12.54 -1.44 -2.33
C SER A 112 11.05 -1.61 -2.60
N ARG A 113 10.22 -1.50 -1.56
CA ARG A 113 8.79 -1.73 -1.71
C ARG A 113 7.89 -1.04 -0.69
N ILE A 114 6.66 -0.78 -1.10
CA ILE A 114 5.52 -0.59 -0.20
C ILE A 114 4.84 -1.96 -0.08
N ASP A 115 4.87 -2.56 1.11
CA ASP A 115 4.50 -3.96 1.36
C ASP A 115 3.30 -4.07 2.31
N LEU A 116 2.12 -4.22 1.71
CA LEU A 116 0.83 -4.31 2.37
C LEU A 116 0.25 -5.73 2.30
N ASP A 117 1.05 -6.72 1.88
CA ASP A 117 0.59 -8.09 1.70
C ASP A 117 0.11 -8.67 3.05
N GLY A 118 -1.13 -9.19 3.08
CA GLY A 118 -1.71 -9.80 4.28
C GLY A 118 -1.99 -8.83 5.45
N ARG A 119 -1.96 -7.51 5.23
CA ARG A 119 -2.13 -6.50 6.28
C ARG A 119 -3.56 -5.98 6.43
N GLY A 120 -4.52 -6.55 5.71
CA GLY A 120 -5.93 -6.19 5.74
C GLY A 120 -6.70 -6.87 6.87
N TYR A 121 -7.97 -7.22 6.61
CA TYR A 121 -8.77 -7.92 7.59
C TYR A 121 -8.15 -9.30 7.91
N PRO A 122 -8.15 -9.70 9.20
CA PRO A 122 -7.71 -11.04 9.60
C PRO A 122 -8.55 -12.14 8.94
N GLY A 123 -8.04 -13.37 8.98
CA GLY A 123 -8.80 -14.56 8.59
C GLY A 123 -10.18 -14.59 9.26
N THR A 124 -11.18 -15.04 8.50
CA THR A 124 -12.62 -15.07 8.85
C THR A 124 -13.28 -13.71 9.11
N MET A 125 -12.59 -12.60 8.83
CA MET A 125 -13.10 -11.24 9.01
C MET A 125 -13.12 -10.43 7.72
N GLY A 126 -13.89 -9.35 7.73
CA GLY A 126 -14.08 -8.42 6.62
C GLY A 126 -15.44 -8.58 5.92
N PRO A 127 -15.89 -7.57 5.15
CA PRO A 127 -17.19 -7.58 4.47
C PRO A 127 -17.36 -8.73 3.47
N GLY A 128 -16.26 -9.19 2.89
CA GLY A 128 -16.19 -10.33 1.98
C GLY A 128 -15.44 -11.50 2.59
N ALA A 129 -15.61 -11.79 3.89
CA ALA A 129 -14.98 -12.96 4.49
C ALA A 129 -15.46 -14.25 3.82
N GLY A 130 -14.52 -15.17 3.53
CA GLY A 130 -14.87 -16.47 2.96
C GLY A 130 -15.63 -17.36 3.95
N GLY A 131 -16.44 -18.28 3.42
CA GLY A 131 -17.22 -19.23 4.22
C GLY A 131 -16.35 -20.23 4.96
N ASN A 132 -16.63 -20.41 6.26
CA ASN A 132 -15.95 -21.40 7.09
C ASN A 132 -16.37 -22.83 6.71
N SER A 133 -15.41 -23.74 6.61
CA SER A 133 -15.69 -25.17 6.53
C SER A 133 -15.68 -25.80 7.93
N SER A 134 -16.77 -26.49 8.24
CA SER A 134 -16.91 -27.32 9.44
C SER A 134 -17.38 -28.72 9.05
N ASN A 135 -17.08 -29.72 9.89
CA ASN A 135 -17.58 -31.10 9.78
C ASN A 135 -17.05 -31.93 8.58
N GLY A 136 -15.75 -32.23 8.56
CA GLY A 136 -15.13 -33.19 7.63
C GLY A 136 -15.10 -32.81 6.15
N SER A 137 -15.61 -31.62 5.80
CA SER A 137 -15.56 -31.07 4.44
C SER A 137 -14.25 -30.35 4.18
N TRP A 138 -13.62 -30.68 3.05
CA TRP A 138 -12.42 -30.01 2.58
C TRP A 138 -12.81 -28.76 1.79
N GLY A 139 -12.05 -27.67 1.93
CA GLY A 139 -12.27 -26.43 1.16
C GLY A 139 -13.08 -25.39 1.90
N SER A 140 -12.41 -24.34 2.40
CA SER A 140 -13.05 -23.09 2.81
C SER A 140 -13.12 -22.11 1.63
N GLY A 141 -14.03 -21.14 1.73
CA GLY A 141 -14.16 -20.06 0.75
C GLY A 141 -12.99 -19.08 0.84
N GLY A 142 -12.58 -18.55 -0.31
CA GLY A 142 -11.58 -17.47 -0.38
C GLY A 142 -12.18 -16.15 0.09
N GLY A 143 -11.34 -15.23 0.56
CA GLY A 143 -11.78 -13.86 0.83
C GLY A 143 -12.15 -13.15 -0.48
N GLY A 144 -13.15 -12.27 -0.47
CA GLY A 144 -13.49 -11.35 -1.56
C GLY A 144 -13.11 -9.91 -1.24
N HIS A 145 -12.88 -9.09 -2.27
CA HIS A 145 -12.73 -7.63 -2.25
C HIS A 145 -12.42 -7.21 -3.68
N GLY A 146 -13.20 -6.33 -4.33
CA GLY A 146 -13.08 -6.07 -5.77
C GLY A 146 -13.57 -7.22 -6.66
N GLY A 147 -12.90 -8.36 -6.60
CA GLY A 147 -13.35 -9.66 -7.10
C GLY A 147 -13.91 -10.54 -5.99
N ALA A 148 -14.85 -11.43 -6.33
CA ALA A 148 -15.36 -12.42 -5.40
C ALA A 148 -14.30 -13.48 -5.08
N GLY A 149 -14.32 -14.01 -3.86
CA GLY A 149 -13.51 -15.17 -3.49
C GLY A 149 -14.03 -16.43 -4.17
N GLY A 150 -13.13 -17.38 -4.44
CA GLY A 150 -13.51 -18.70 -4.94
C GLY A 150 -14.32 -19.50 -3.93
N ASN A 151 -15.32 -20.23 -4.41
CA ASN A 151 -16.09 -21.15 -3.58
C ASN A 151 -15.26 -22.39 -3.22
N GLY A 152 -15.12 -22.71 -1.94
CA GLY A 152 -14.44 -23.95 -1.52
C GLY A 152 -15.22 -25.17 -2.03
N ALA A 153 -14.52 -26.12 -2.67
CA ALA A 153 -15.12 -27.33 -3.24
C ALA A 153 -14.76 -28.58 -2.43
N GLY A 154 -15.77 -29.19 -1.82
CA GLY A 154 -15.73 -30.44 -1.05
C GLY A 154 -17.14 -30.98 -0.82
N GLY A 155 -17.32 -31.97 0.07
CA GLY A 155 -18.62 -32.59 0.35
C GLY A 155 -19.75 -31.62 0.70
N PHE A 156 -19.41 -30.43 1.22
CA PHE A 156 -20.27 -29.26 1.30
C PHE A 156 -19.52 -28.03 0.77
N ALA A 157 -20.02 -27.42 -0.30
CA ALA A 157 -19.42 -26.21 -0.87
C ALA A 157 -19.54 -25.06 0.13
N THR A 158 -18.41 -24.39 0.40
CA THR A 158 -18.41 -23.18 1.23
C THR A 158 -18.36 -21.95 0.33
N PRO A 159 -19.23 -20.97 0.53
CA PRO A 159 -19.28 -19.80 -0.34
C PRO A 159 -17.99 -19.00 -0.21
N GLY A 160 -17.46 -18.52 -1.33
CA GLY A 160 -16.45 -17.49 -1.35
C GLY A 160 -17.00 -16.16 -0.85
N GLY A 161 -16.11 -15.25 -0.47
CA GLY A 161 -16.45 -13.91 -0.05
C GLY A 161 -17.01 -13.04 -1.18
N GLY A 162 -17.96 -12.17 -0.87
CA GLY A 162 -18.51 -11.21 -1.82
C GLY A 162 -17.56 -10.06 -2.17
N THR A 163 -17.91 -9.33 -3.22
CA THR A 163 -17.27 -8.09 -3.66
C THR A 163 -17.69 -6.90 -2.80
N TYR A 164 -16.82 -5.90 -2.66
CA TYR A 164 -17.10 -4.61 -2.00
C TYR A 164 -16.01 -3.59 -2.34
N GLY A 165 -16.12 -2.38 -1.79
CA GLY A 165 -15.20 -1.26 -2.00
C GLY A 165 -15.46 -0.49 -3.28
N SER A 166 -14.98 0.75 -3.33
CA SER A 166 -15.12 1.63 -4.50
C SER A 166 -14.07 1.35 -5.56
N VAL A 167 -14.48 1.28 -6.83
CA VAL A 167 -13.55 1.24 -7.98
C VAL A 167 -12.72 2.52 -8.08
N THR A 168 -13.31 3.68 -7.76
CA THR A 168 -12.71 4.99 -8.02
C THR A 168 -12.00 5.59 -6.81
N MET A 169 -12.34 5.14 -5.61
CA MET A 169 -11.77 5.60 -4.33
C MET A 169 -11.52 4.41 -3.39
N PRO A 170 -10.64 3.46 -3.75
CA PRO A 170 -10.42 2.27 -2.95
C PRO A 170 -9.61 2.58 -1.69
N ASP A 171 -10.25 2.47 -0.52
CA ASP A 171 -9.66 2.73 0.79
C ASP A 171 -9.97 1.61 1.81
N GLU A 172 -10.54 0.50 1.36
CA GLU A 172 -10.91 -0.63 2.21
C GLU A 172 -9.86 -1.75 2.12
N PHE A 173 -9.70 -2.48 3.23
CA PHE A 173 -8.85 -3.66 3.28
C PHE A 173 -9.45 -4.81 2.49
N GLY A 174 -8.60 -5.73 2.02
CA GLY A 174 -9.02 -7.04 1.55
C GLY A 174 -9.52 -7.91 2.71
N SER A 175 -10.52 -8.76 2.44
CA SER A 175 -11.08 -9.67 3.44
C SER A 175 -10.24 -10.92 3.63
N GLY A 176 -10.31 -11.49 4.84
CA GLY A 176 -9.72 -12.78 5.15
C GLY A 176 -10.50 -13.95 4.57
N ALA A 177 -9.82 -15.08 4.44
CA ALA A 177 -10.42 -16.33 3.98
C ALA A 177 -11.27 -17.00 5.08
N GLY A 178 -12.16 -17.91 4.68
CA GLY A 178 -12.85 -18.79 5.61
C GLY A 178 -11.89 -19.79 6.27
N SER A 179 -12.18 -20.18 7.50
CA SER A 179 -11.38 -21.15 8.27
C SER A 179 -11.74 -22.60 7.94
N TYR A 180 -10.80 -23.51 8.19
CA TYR A 180 -11.03 -24.95 8.18
C TYR A 180 -10.95 -25.48 9.61
N LEU A 181 -12.05 -26.05 10.11
CA LEU A 181 -12.14 -26.62 11.48
C LEU A 181 -11.75 -25.61 12.58
N GLY A 182 -12.01 -24.31 12.36
CA GLY A 182 -11.67 -23.26 13.33
C GLY A 182 -10.17 -22.94 13.44
N ASN A 183 -9.35 -23.48 12.54
CA ASN A 183 -7.93 -23.13 12.48
C ASN A 183 -7.70 -21.69 12.02
N ALA A 184 -6.50 -21.18 12.28
CA ALA A 184 -6.06 -19.90 11.73
C ALA A 184 -6.21 -19.87 10.20
N SER A 185 -6.61 -18.71 9.68
CA SER A 185 -6.95 -18.50 8.27
C SER A 185 -6.25 -17.27 7.72
N ALA A 186 -6.08 -17.23 6.40
CA ALA A 186 -5.36 -16.17 5.71
C ALA A 186 -6.04 -14.80 5.81
N ALA A 187 -5.25 -13.77 6.06
CA ALA A 187 -5.68 -12.37 6.04
C ALA A 187 -5.72 -11.80 4.62
N GLY A 188 -6.53 -10.78 4.40
CA GLY A 188 -6.54 -10.02 3.14
C GLY A 188 -5.43 -8.97 3.05
N GLY A 189 -5.27 -8.34 1.89
CA GLY A 189 -4.30 -7.28 1.66
C GLY A 189 -4.66 -5.96 2.36
N GLY A 190 -3.64 -5.18 2.69
CA GLY A 190 -3.77 -3.86 3.32
C GLY A 190 -4.29 -2.77 2.37
N ALA A 191 -4.31 -1.54 2.85
CA ALA A 191 -4.80 -0.39 2.10
C ALA A 191 -3.84 0.79 2.22
N ILE A 192 -3.59 1.47 1.11
CA ILE A 192 -2.87 2.74 1.11
C ILE A 192 -3.50 3.73 0.13
N ARG A 193 -3.55 4.99 0.55
CA ARG A 193 -3.74 6.14 -0.33
C ARG A 193 -2.45 6.96 -0.38
N LEU A 194 -1.90 7.13 -1.57
CA LEU A 194 -0.77 8.01 -1.85
C LEU A 194 -1.29 9.25 -2.58
N ILE A 195 -1.09 10.41 -1.98
CA ILE A 195 -1.33 11.71 -2.60
C ILE A 195 0.05 12.31 -2.86
N VAL A 196 0.43 12.53 -4.12
CA VAL A 196 1.80 12.92 -4.51
C VAL A 196 1.75 14.17 -5.38
N GLY A 197 2.19 15.31 -4.84
CA GLY A 197 2.21 16.58 -5.56
C GLY A 197 3.15 16.59 -6.78
N GLY A 198 4.22 15.78 -6.73
CA GLY A 198 5.18 15.61 -7.81
C GLY A 198 5.02 14.28 -8.57
N THR A 199 6.14 13.59 -8.76
CA THR A 199 6.22 12.31 -9.45
C THR A 199 6.27 11.15 -8.47
N LEU A 200 5.32 10.22 -8.61
CA LEU A 200 5.44 8.88 -8.05
C LEU A 200 6.20 7.98 -9.04
N THR A 201 7.45 7.67 -8.73
CA THR A 201 8.28 6.73 -9.50
C THR A 201 8.27 5.36 -8.84
N VAL A 202 7.66 4.38 -9.51
CA VAL A 202 7.58 2.98 -9.06
C VAL A 202 8.49 2.13 -9.94
N ASP A 203 9.75 1.98 -9.55
CA ASP A 203 10.69 1.04 -10.16
C ASP A 203 10.77 -0.28 -9.37
N GLY A 204 10.46 -0.21 -8.08
CA GLY A 204 10.34 -1.35 -7.18
C GLY A 204 8.93 -1.94 -7.17
N THR A 205 8.35 -2.15 -6.00
CA THR A 205 7.02 -2.77 -5.87
C THR A 205 6.11 -2.03 -4.90
N ILE A 206 4.86 -1.82 -5.29
CA ILE A 206 3.76 -1.50 -4.38
C ILE A 206 2.82 -2.70 -4.41
N THR A 207 2.60 -3.34 -3.27
CA THR A 207 1.78 -4.54 -3.19
C THR A 207 0.80 -4.52 -2.03
N ALA A 208 -0.43 -4.92 -2.32
CA ALA A 208 -1.51 -5.13 -1.37
C ALA A 208 -2.19 -6.49 -1.64
N GLY A 209 -1.40 -7.54 -1.79
CA GLY A 209 -1.88 -8.88 -2.06
C GLY A 209 -2.52 -9.53 -0.82
N GLY A 210 -3.44 -10.46 -1.06
CA GLY A 210 -3.92 -11.34 -0.01
C GLY A 210 -2.80 -12.25 0.51
N ALA A 211 -2.87 -12.66 1.77
CA ALA A 211 -1.99 -13.70 2.29
C ALA A 211 -2.49 -15.08 1.89
N ALA A 212 -1.58 -16.05 1.81
CA ALA A 212 -1.91 -17.47 1.82
C ALA A 212 -1.50 -18.05 3.18
N LEU A 213 -2.38 -18.84 3.80
CA LEU A 213 -2.07 -19.54 5.04
C LEU A 213 -2.59 -20.97 4.96
N SER A 214 -1.64 -21.92 4.97
CA SER A 214 -1.92 -23.34 4.73
C SER A 214 -2.69 -23.51 3.41
N SER A 215 -3.98 -23.82 3.49
CA SER A 215 -4.85 -24.03 2.33
C SER A 215 -5.75 -22.84 1.99
N THR A 216 -5.77 -21.80 2.83
CA THR A 216 -6.71 -20.67 2.76
C THR A 216 -6.08 -19.45 2.08
N ALA A 217 -6.89 -18.63 1.43
CA ALA A 217 -6.42 -17.49 0.64
C ALA A 217 -7.25 -16.22 0.84
N GLY A 218 -6.59 -15.16 1.35
CA GLY A 218 -7.20 -13.84 1.52
C GLY A 218 -7.32 -13.07 0.20
N ALA A 219 -8.22 -12.09 0.17
CA ALA A 219 -8.40 -11.21 -0.97
C ALA A 219 -7.27 -10.17 -1.08
N GLY A 220 -7.05 -9.64 -2.28
CA GLY A 220 -6.25 -8.43 -2.47
C GLY A 220 -6.88 -7.21 -1.76
N GLY A 221 -6.07 -6.22 -1.43
CA GLY A 221 -6.45 -4.98 -0.76
C GLY A 221 -6.62 -3.80 -1.70
N SER A 222 -6.29 -2.60 -1.22
CA SER A 222 -6.50 -1.33 -1.94
C SER A 222 -5.20 -0.57 -2.17
N ILE A 223 -4.97 -0.15 -3.41
CA ILE A 223 -3.92 0.83 -3.76
C ILE A 223 -4.61 2.01 -4.43
N TRP A 224 -4.59 3.17 -3.77
CA TRP A 224 -5.13 4.41 -4.32
C TRP A 224 -4.02 5.43 -4.51
N ILE A 225 -3.76 5.80 -5.76
CA ILE A 225 -2.76 6.78 -6.15
C ILE A 225 -3.47 8.01 -6.73
N ASP A 226 -3.11 9.18 -6.21
CA ASP A 226 -3.46 10.50 -6.72
C ASP A 226 -2.17 11.30 -6.87
N ALA A 227 -1.65 11.46 -8.09
CA ALA A 227 -0.33 12.04 -8.32
C ALA A 227 -0.29 13.00 -9.51
N ALA A 228 0.62 13.98 -9.53
CA ALA A 228 0.79 14.78 -10.74
C ALA A 228 1.32 13.92 -11.90
N THR A 229 2.34 13.09 -11.64
CA THR A 229 2.87 12.11 -12.61
C THR A 229 3.06 10.75 -11.96
N VAL A 230 2.72 9.68 -12.66
CA VAL A 230 3.06 8.30 -12.27
C VAL A 230 3.98 7.70 -13.34
N ALA A 231 5.16 7.25 -12.93
CA ALA A 231 6.23 6.78 -13.80
C ALA A 231 6.92 5.52 -13.23
N GLY A 232 7.82 4.92 -14.02
CA GLY A 232 8.63 3.77 -13.63
C GLY A 232 8.24 2.49 -14.35
N THR A 233 9.01 1.44 -14.11
CA THR A 233 8.87 0.13 -14.77
C THR A 233 8.67 -1.02 -13.78
N GLY A 234 8.32 -0.70 -12.53
CA GLY A 234 8.16 -1.63 -11.44
C GLY A 234 6.80 -2.34 -11.45
N ILE A 235 6.33 -2.72 -10.26
CA ILE A 235 5.11 -3.52 -10.08
C ILE A 235 4.15 -2.80 -9.14
N MET A 236 2.88 -2.72 -9.52
CA MET A 236 1.77 -2.35 -8.66
C MET A 236 0.73 -3.49 -8.69
N ARG A 237 0.49 -4.14 -7.56
CA ARG A 237 -0.43 -5.30 -7.51
C ARG A 237 -1.32 -5.37 -6.27
N ALA A 238 -2.55 -5.77 -6.49
CA ALA A 238 -3.53 -6.06 -5.43
C ALA A 238 -4.15 -7.45 -5.67
N ASN A 239 -3.31 -8.46 -5.90
CA ASN A 239 -3.79 -9.80 -6.28
C ASN A 239 -4.32 -10.58 -5.07
N GLY A 240 -5.35 -11.39 -5.28
CA GLY A 240 -5.80 -12.38 -4.32
C GLY A 240 -4.79 -13.52 -4.17
N ALA A 241 -4.74 -14.14 -3.00
CA ALA A 241 -3.86 -15.28 -2.78
C ALA A 241 -4.40 -16.56 -3.43
N ASN A 242 -3.51 -17.52 -3.71
CA ASN A 242 -3.89 -18.82 -4.26
C ASN A 242 -4.39 -19.77 -3.17
N GLY A 243 -5.52 -20.44 -3.42
CA GLY A 243 -5.92 -21.63 -2.68
C GLY A 243 -5.02 -22.82 -3.04
N GLN A 244 -4.83 -23.77 -2.12
CA GLN A 244 -3.84 -24.85 -2.28
C GLN A 244 -4.13 -25.82 -3.45
N ASN A 245 -5.36 -25.88 -3.95
CA ASN A 245 -5.78 -26.67 -5.12
C ASN A 245 -7.21 -26.27 -5.54
N GLY A 246 -7.82 -27.01 -6.47
CA GLY A 246 -9.20 -26.77 -6.93
C GLY A 246 -10.30 -26.90 -5.87
N SER A 247 -9.98 -27.37 -4.66
CA SER A 247 -10.92 -27.48 -3.53
C SER A 247 -10.91 -26.27 -2.62
N TRP A 248 -9.87 -25.44 -2.63
CA TRP A 248 -9.76 -24.29 -1.74
C TRP A 248 -10.00 -22.99 -2.49
N GLY A 249 -10.88 -22.15 -1.94
CA GLY A 249 -11.18 -20.85 -2.51
C GLY A 249 -9.94 -19.97 -2.60
N GLY A 250 -9.57 -19.59 -3.81
CA GLY A 250 -8.62 -18.52 -4.07
C GLY A 250 -9.22 -17.17 -3.68
N GLY A 251 -8.40 -16.24 -3.22
CA GLY A 251 -8.85 -14.90 -2.87
C GLY A 251 -9.27 -14.11 -4.11
N GLY A 252 -10.27 -13.24 -4.00
CA GLY A 252 -10.60 -12.26 -5.03
C GLY A 252 -9.48 -11.23 -5.22
N GLY A 253 -9.30 -10.74 -6.44
CA GLY A 253 -8.37 -9.64 -6.72
C GLY A 253 -8.93 -8.31 -6.21
N GLY A 254 -8.09 -7.47 -5.61
CA GLY A 254 -8.45 -6.21 -4.95
C GLY A 254 -8.72 -5.03 -5.89
N ARG A 255 -8.51 -3.81 -5.38
CA ARG A 255 -8.81 -2.57 -6.10
C ARG A 255 -7.54 -1.75 -6.27
N ILE A 256 -7.29 -1.25 -7.48
CA ILE A 256 -6.26 -0.25 -7.75
C ILE A 256 -6.89 0.96 -8.44
N ALA A 257 -6.65 2.17 -7.94
CA ALA A 257 -7.01 3.41 -8.61
C ALA A 257 -5.76 4.26 -8.85
N VAL A 258 -5.56 4.68 -10.10
CA VAL A 258 -4.49 5.60 -10.51
C VAL A 258 -5.11 6.85 -11.10
N ILE A 259 -5.08 7.94 -10.35
CA ILE A 259 -5.47 9.28 -10.78
C ILE A 259 -4.20 10.09 -11.01
N ALA A 260 -3.99 10.57 -12.24
CA ALA A 260 -2.85 11.41 -12.54
C ALA A 260 -3.08 12.36 -13.72
N ASN A 261 -2.28 13.43 -13.80
CA ASN A 261 -2.27 14.27 -15.00
C ASN A 261 -1.50 13.56 -16.14
N THR A 262 -0.38 12.93 -15.79
CA THR A 262 0.51 12.23 -16.72
C THR A 262 0.79 10.81 -16.24
N LEU A 263 0.71 9.83 -17.14
CA LEU A 263 1.07 8.44 -16.87
C LEU A 263 2.14 8.00 -17.89
N THR A 264 3.36 7.78 -17.41
CA THR A 264 4.47 7.18 -18.18
C THR A 264 4.97 5.90 -17.52
N PHE A 265 4.15 5.30 -16.67
CA PHE A 265 4.42 3.99 -16.06
C PHE A 265 4.26 2.89 -17.13
N ASP A 266 5.31 2.10 -17.29
CA ASP A 266 5.40 0.98 -18.24
C ASP A 266 5.79 -0.32 -17.51
N GLY A 267 5.24 -0.49 -16.31
CA GLY A 267 5.44 -1.67 -15.48
C GLY A 267 4.16 -2.51 -15.35
N ASP A 268 4.22 -3.52 -14.49
CA ASP A 268 3.10 -4.44 -14.26
C ASP A 268 2.05 -3.82 -13.34
N LEU A 269 0.79 -3.84 -13.78
CA LEU A 269 -0.35 -3.37 -13.00
C LEU A 269 -1.43 -4.47 -12.96
N THR A 270 -1.58 -5.15 -11.82
CA THR A 270 -2.45 -6.35 -11.72
C THR A 270 -3.36 -6.35 -10.49
N ALA A 271 -4.59 -6.83 -10.67
CA ALA A 271 -5.56 -7.04 -9.59
C ALA A 271 -6.27 -8.39 -9.82
N CYS A 272 -5.49 -9.45 -10.00
CA CYS A 272 -6.00 -10.76 -10.38
C CYS A 272 -6.49 -11.54 -9.16
N GLY A 273 -7.54 -12.33 -9.36
CA GLY A 273 -7.97 -13.34 -8.40
C GLY A 273 -6.95 -14.48 -8.30
N GLY A 274 -6.99 -15.15 -7.15
CA GLY A 274 -6.16 -16.30 -6.86
C GLY A 274 -6.63 -17.57 -7.57
N SER A 275 -5.68 -18.47 -7.82
CA SER A 275 -5.95 -19.82 -8.30
C SER A 275 -6.48 -20.75 -7.19
N GLY A 276 -6.76 -22.00 -7.56
CA GLY A 276 -7.48 -22.96 -6.73
C GLY A 276 -8.92 -23.12 -7.24
N ALA A 277 -9.91 -23.06 -6.34
CA ALA A 277 -11.23 -22.62 -6.76
C ALA A 277 -11.14 -21.12 -7.05
N ARG A 278 -11.27 -20.74 -8.32
CA ARG A 278 -10.69 -19.51 -8.87
C ARG A 278 -11.39 -18.28 -8.30
N GLY A 279 -10.63 -17.32 -7.76
CA GLY A 279 -11.16 -16.01 -7.40
C GLY A 279 -11.50 -15.15 -8.63
N GLY A 280 -12.42 -14.21 -8.46
CA GLY A 280 -12.76 -13.20 -9.45
C GLY A 280 -11.69 -12.14 -9.59
N ALA A 281 -11.65 -11.50 -10.75
CA ALA A 281 -10.77 -10.36 -10.98
C ALA A 281 -11.19 -9.18 -10.10
N GLY A 282 -10.19 -8.44 -9.65
CA GLY A 282 -10.36 -7.10 -9.12
C GLY A 282 -10.54 -6.06 -10.22
N THR A 283 -10.37 -4.79 -9.84
CA THR A 283 -10.52 -3.68 -10.77
C THR A 283 -9.34 -2.74 -10.72
N ILE A 284 -8.90 -2.29 -11.89
CA ILE A 284 -7.94 -1.20 -12.04
C ILE A 284 -8.66 -0.01 -12.67
N TYR A 285 -8.83 1.06 -11.91
CA TYR A 285 -9.32 2.35 -12.39
C TYR A 285 -8.16 3.27 -12.76
N ARG A 286 -8.28 3.93 -13.91
CA ARG A 286 -7.35 4.96 -14.37
C ARG A 286 -8.13 6.22 -14.69
N ASN A 287 -7.71 7.35 -14.14
CA ASN A 287 -8.17 8.69 -14.53
C ASN A 287 -6.95 9.52 -14.92
N ILE A 288 -6.58 9.49 -16.20
CA ILE A 288 -5.33 10.10 -16.69
C ILE A 288 -5.66 11.29 -17.57
N GLY A 289 -5.26 12.49 -17.15
CA GLY A 289 -5.57 13.73 -17.87
C GLY A 289 -7.06 13.95 -18.11
N GLY A 290 -7.92 13.39 -17.25
CA GLY A 290 -9.38 13.41 -17.37
C GLY A 290 -10.01 12.24 -18.15
N VAL A 291 -9.21 11.36 -18.76
CA VAL A 291 -9.70 10.15 -19.43
C VAL A 291 -9.87 9.03 -18.41
N ARG A 292 -11.09 8.48 -18.31
CA ARG A 292 -11.47 7.47 -17.31
C ARG A 292 -11.60 6.09 -17.95
N THR A 293 -10.88 5.12 -17.40
CA THR A 293 -10.90 3.72 -17.84
C THR A 293 -11.00 2.80 -16.63
N VAL A 294 -11.80 1.74 -16.75
CA VAL A 294 -11.80 0.61 -15.81
C VAL A 294 -11.33 -0.63 -16.55
N ILE A 295 -10.35 -1.33 -15.99
CA ILE A 295 -9.79 -2.58 -16.51
C ILE A 295 -10.18 -3.69 -15.54
N VAL A 296 -10.73 -4.77 -16.09
CA VAL A 296 -10.97 -6.03 -15.41
C VAL A 296 -10.29 -7.12 -16.21
N ASP A 297 -9.18 -7.58 -15.68
CA ASP A 297 -8.39 -8.67 -16.25
C ASP A 297 -7.97 -9.59 -15.11
N ASN A 298 -8.35 -10.85 -15.21
CA ASN A 298 -7.96 -11.88 -14.25
C ASN A 298 -6.61 -12.51 -14.62
N CYS A 299 -5.70 -11.74 -15.20
CA CYS A 299 -4.43 -12.20 -15.76
C CYS A 299 -4.63 -13.32 -16.80
N GLY A 300 -5.65 -13.18 -17.65
CA GLY A 300 -6.01 -14.20 -18.65
C GLY A 300 -6.71 -15.47 -18.13
N ASN A 301 -7.12 -15.51 -16.85
CA ASN A 301 -7.82 -16.64 -16.26
C ASN A 301 -9.34 -16.45 -16.22
N VAL A 302 -10.11 -17.54 -16.23
CA VAL A 302 -11.54 -17.49 -15.83
C VAL A 302 -11.61 -17.38 -14.31
N GLY A 303 -12.54 -16.59 -13.76
CA GLY A 303 -12.73 -16.41 -12.31
C GLY A 303 -14.19 -16.18 -11.92
N GLU A 304 -14.44 -15.98 -10.63
CA GLU A 304 -15.75 -15.59 -10.08
C GLU A 304 -16.12 -14.14 -10.46
N ASN A 305 -17.29 -13.69 -10.00
CA ASN A 305 -17.83 -12.36 -10.31
C ASN A 305 -16.90 -11.21 -9.89
N THR A 306 -17.00 -10.11 -10.64
CA THR A 306 -16.41 -8.80 -10.35
C THR A 306 -17.54 -7.77 -10.34
N GLU A 307 -17.59 -6.89 -9.34
CA GLU A 307 -18.60 -5.82 -9.25
C GLU A 307 -17.93 -4.43 -9.25
N PHE A 308 -18.63 -3.46 -9.86
CA PHE A 308 -18.15 -2.09 -10.08
C PHE A 308 -18.90 -1.06 -9.24
#